data_AF-A0A937NNA5-F1
#
_entry.id   AF-A0A937NNA5-F1
#
_cell.length_a   1.000
_cell.length_b   1.000
_cell.length_c   1.000
_cell.angle_alpha   90.00
_cell.angle_beta   90.00
_cell.angle_gamma   90.00
#
_symmetry.space_group_name_H-M   'P 1'
#
loop_
_entity.id
_entity.type
_entity.pdbx_description
1 polymer ?
#
loop_
_entity_poly.entity_id
_entity_poly.type
_entity_poly.pdbx_seq_one_letter_code
_entity_poly.pdbx_strand_id
1 'polypeptide(L)' 'MPKTYCPNCDVVISVDNPCEGATVTCRECGVELEIISTNPFEVDFPLDFEDEEEEGE' A
#
# COMPACT_ATOMS: atom_id res chain seq x y z
N MET A 1 13.66 5.01 9.91
CA MET A 1 13.15 4.52 8.61
C MET A 1 12.58 3.12 8.81
N PRO A 2 11.28 3.02 9.13
CA PRO A 2 10.54 1.78 9.05
C PRO A 2 10.70 1.12 7.66
N LYS A 3 10.68 -0.22 7.65
CA LYS A 3 10.88 -1.04 6.45
C LYS A 3 9.88 -2.17 6.41
N THR A 4 9.38 -2.45 5.22
CA THR A 4 8.49 -3.57 4.94
C THR A 4 8.83 -4.14 3.56
N TYR A 5 8.12 -5.18 3.15
CA TYR A 5 8.29 -5.81 1.84
C TYR A 5 7.10 -5.46 0.95
N CYS A 6 7.37 -5.27 -0.34
CA CYS A 6 6.33 -5.16 -1.35
C CYS A 6 5.60 -6.50 -1.46
N PRO A 7 4.27 -6.57 -1.25
CA PRO A 7 3.53 -7.83 -1.36
C PRO A 7 3.45 -8.37 -2.80
N ASN A 8 3.81 -7.56 -3.81
CA ASN A 8 3.80 -7.95 -5.23
C ASN A 8 5.13 -8.52 -5.73
N CYS A 9 6.27 -8.01 -5.25
CA CYS A 9 7.59 -8.38 -5.80
C CYS A 9 8.69 -8.61 -4.77
N ASP A 10 8.34 -8.66 -3.47
CA ASP A 10 9.24 -8.99 -2.34
C ASP A 10 10.43 -8.03 -2.15
N VAL A 11 10.41 -6.85 -2.77
CA VAL A 11 11.47 -5.84 -2.61
C VAL A 11 11.26 -5.03 -1.32
N VAL A 12 12.34 -4.49 -0.76
CA VAL A 12 12.26 -3.66 0.45
C VAL A 12 11.69 -2.29 0.12
N ILE A 13 10.63 -1.92 0.83
CA ILE A 13 10.06 -0.57 0.85
C ILE A 13 10.48 0.10 2.15
N SER A 14 11.00 1.33 2.03
CA SER A 14 11.40 2.14 3.18
C SER A 14 10.83 3.55 3.06
N VAL A 15 10.12 4.00 4.09
CA VAL A 15 9.48 5.31 4.16
C VAL A 15 10.00 6.03 5.41
N ASP A 16 10.31 7.32 5.31
CA ASP A 16 10.93 8.06 6.42
C ASP A 16 9.91 8.39 7.52
N ASN A 17 8.75 8.93 7.13
CA ASN A 17 7.63 9.27 8.01
C ASN A 17 6.36 8.63 7.43
N PRO A 18 6.13 7.32 7.62
CA PRO A 18 4.91 6.69 7.14
C PRO A 18 3.71 7.25 7.90
N CYS A 19 2.61 7.44 7.18
CA CYS A 19 1.32 7.81 7.74
C CYS A 19 0.31 6.74 7.33
N GLU A 20 -0.44 6.20 8.28
CA GLU A 20 -1.57 5.31 7.98
C GLU A 20 -2.57 5.99 7.02
N GLY A 21 -3.06 5.24 6.05
CA GLY A 21 -3.91 5.71 4.95
C GLY A 21 -3.19 6.48 3.84
N ALA A 22 -1.86 6.66 3.92
CA ALA A 22 -1.10 7.26 2.82
C ALA A 22 -0.70 6.21 1.78
N THR A 23 -0.74 6.59 0.52
CA THR A 23 -0.31 5.75 -0.61
C THR A 23 1.19 5.89 -0.88
N VAL A 24 1.85 4.78 -1.16
CA VAL A 24 3.25 4.68 -1.57
C VAL A 24 3.36 3.81 -2.81
N THR A 25 4.16 4.24 -3.78
CA THR A 25 4.44 3.45 -4.99
C THR A 25 5.71 2.63 -4.81
N CYS A 26 5.64 1.33 -5.09
CA CYS A 26 6.81 0.48 -5.12
C CYS A 26 7.72 0.88 -6.31
N ARG A 27 8.97 1.26 -6.04
CA ARG A 27 9.90 1.73 -7.09
C ARG A 27 10.31 0.65 -8.10
N GLU A 28 10.21 -0.63 -7.73
CA GLU A 28 10.67 -1.74 -8.57
C GLU A 28 9.57 -2.23 -9.53
N CYS A 29 8.36 -2.51 -9.04
CA CYS A 29 7.26 -3.00 -9.88
C CYS A 29 6.23 -1.93 -10.26
N GLY A 30 6.27 -0.75 -9.65
CA GLY A 30 5.36 0.36 -9.95
C GLY A 30 3.97 0.27 -9.33
N VAL A 31 3.66 -0.75 -8.51
CA VAL A 31 2.33 -0.87 -7.88
C VAL A 31 2.15 0.17 -6.79
N GLU A 32 0.92 0.65 -6.64
CA GLU A 32 0.49 1.49 -5.53
C GLU A 32 0.07 0.63 -4.34
N LEU A 33 0.49 1.04 -3.15
CA LEU A 33 0.22 0.36 -1.89
C LEU A 33 -0.21 1.39 -0.85
N GLU A 34 -1.18 1.07 -0.02
CA GLU A 34 -1.59 1.88 1.12
C GLU A 34 -0.84 1.45 2.37
N ILE A 35 -0.44 2.42 3.20
CA ILE A 35 0.13 2.17 4.52
C ILE A 35 -1.00 1.85 5.49
N ILE A 36 -1.11 0.58 5.91
CA ILE A 36 -2.17 0.11 6.82
C ILE A 36 -1.76 0.11 8.29
N SER A 37 -0.45 0.19 8.59
CA SER A 37 0.09 0.32 9.95
C SER A 37 1.47 0.95 9.93
N THR A 38 1.76 1.79 10.93
CA THR A 38 3.08 2.43 11.10
C THR A 38 3.98 1.71 12.12
N ASN A 39 3.42 0.87 12.99
CA ASN A 39 4.16 0.14 14.02
C ASN A 39 3.45 -1.18 14.43
N PRO A 40 3.80 -2.33 13.81
CA PRO A 40 4.83 -2.53 12.79
C PRO A 40 4.47 -1.87 11.45
N PHE A 41 5.49 -1.51 10.65
CA PHE A 41 5.24 -0.88 9.35
C PHE A 41 4.74 -1.92 8.34
N GLU A 42 3.51 -1.76 7.91
CA GLU A 42 2.81 -2.67 7.00
C GLU A 42 2.12 -1.88 5.89
N VAL A 43 2.07 -2.50 4.71
CA VAL A 43 1.41 -1.95 3.53
C VAL A 43 0.55 -3.03 2.88
N ASP A 44 -0.53 -2.63 2.24
CA ASP A 44 -1.41 -3.51 1.48
C ASP A 44 -1.81 -2.83 0.15
N PHE A 45 -2.45 -3.58 -0.75
CA PHE A 45 -3.05 -2.98 -1.93
C PHE A 45 -4.16 -2.01 -1.51
N PRO A 46 -4.25 -0.81 -2.10
CA PRO A 46 -5.34 0.10 -1.82
C PRO A 46 -6.66 -0.60 -2.14
N LEU A 47 -7.63 -0.49 -1.24
CA LEU A 47 -9.01 -0.88 -1.55
C LEU A 47 -9.53 0.15 -2.55
N ASP A 48 -9.73 -0.30 -3.79
CA ASP A 48 -10.37 0.52 -4.81
C ASP A 48 -11.85 0.65 -4.43
N PHE A 49 -12.22 1.77 -3.83
CA PHE A 49 -13.62 2.09 -3.52
C PHE A 49 -14.42 2.44 -4.79
N GLU A 50 -13.87 2.28 -6.00
CA GLU A 50 -14.60 2.41 -7.27
C GLU A 50 -15.24 1.10 -7.76
N ASP A 51 -15.32 0.05 -6.93
CA ASP A 51 -16.10 -1.17 -7.19
C ASP A 51 -17.31 -1.30 -6.23
N GLU A 52 -17.96 -0.18 -5.90
CA GLU A 52 -19.32 -0.19 -5.36
C GLU A 52 -20.25 0.40 -6.43
N GLU A 53 -21.19 -0.43 -6.92
CA GLU A 53 -22.33 -0.11 -7.82
C GLU A 53 -22.21 -0.43 -9.34
N GLU A 54 -21.89 -1.68 -9.72
CA GLU A 54 -22.63 -2.37 -10.81
C GLU A 54 -23.41 -3.57 -10.22
N GLU A 55 -24.32 -3.30 -9.28
CA GLU A 55 -25.39 -4.22 -8.91
C GLU A 55 -26.71 -3.64 -9.44
N GLY A 56 -27.21 -4.21 -10.53
CA GLY A 56 -28.19 -3.55 -11.38
C GLY A 56 -29.66 -3.59 -10.96
N GLU A 57 -30.42 -2.68 -11.57
CA GLU A 57 -31.78 -2.89 -12.13
C GLU A 57 -32.12 -1.83 -13.20
#